data_AF-A0A2N2DQ60-F1
#
_entry.id   AF-A0A2N2DQ60-F1
#
_cell.length_a   1.000
_cell.length_b   1.000
_cell.length_c   1.000
_cell.angle_alpha   90.00
_cell.angle_beta   90.00
_cell.angle_gamma   90.00
#
_symmetry.space_group_name_H-M   'P 1'
#
loop_
_entity.id
_entity.type
_entity.pdbx_description
1 polymer ?
#
loop_
_entity_poly.entity_id
_entity_poly.type
_entity_poly.pdbx_seq_one_letter_code
_entity_poly.pdbx_strand_id
1 'polypeptide(L)'
;MQPVIIGLLLGAAVGLVNFGLLVRLSEKVADMEAKKAGAMVMLGYLLRIVLYGGAVIAAVLLPGIDPLATGGGILIVALVYTIRYTIKASK
;
A
#
# COMPACT_ATOMS: atom_id res chain seq x y z
N MET A 1 -11.97 16.11 -14.67
CA MET A 1 -10.68 15.38 -14.80
C MET A 1 -9.73 15.62 -13.61
N GLN A 2 -9.60 16.85 -13.09
CA GLN A 2 -8.73 17.12 -11.93
C GLN A 2 -9.01 16.22 -10.68
N PRO A 3 -10.27 15.95 -10.28
CA PRO A 3 -10.55 15.09 -9.12
C PRO A 3 -10.08 13.64 -9.28
N VAL A 4 -10.11 13.14 -10.51
CA VAL A 4 -9.65 11.79 -10.87
C VAL A 4 -8.13 11.71 -10.78
N ILE A 5 -7.42 12.70 -11.31
CA ILE A 5 -5.95 12.74 -11.27
C ILE A 5 -5.46 12.85 -9.82
N ILE A 6 -6.07 13.72 -9.02
CA ILE A 6 -5.72 13.90 -7.60
C ILE A 6 -5.98 12.61 -6.83
N GLY A 7 -7.13 11.96 -7.05
CA GLY A 7 -7.42 10.66 -6.46
C GLY A 7 -6.37 9.62 -6.85
N LEU A 8 -6.06 9.49 -8.13
CA LEU A 8 -5.06 8.55 -8.62
C LEU A 8 -3.68 8.76 -7.99
N LEU A 9 -3.23 10.02 -7.87
CA LEU A 9 -1.95 10.37 -7.25
C LEU A 9 -1.94 10.07 -5.75
N LEU A 10 -3.03 10.41 -5.04
CA LEU A 10 -3.19 10.06 -3.62
C LEU A 10 -3.12 8.55 -3.43
N GLY A 11 -3.85 7.80 -4.23
CA GLY A 11 -3.86 6.35 -4.20
C GLY A 11 -2.48 5.75 -4.49
N ALA A 12 -1.79 6.27 -5.51
CA ALA A 12 -0.44 5.85 -5.84
C ALA A 12 0.55 6.14 -4.70
N ALA A 13 0.48 7.32 -4.08
CA ALA A 13 1.33 7.68 -2.94
C ALA A 13 1.14 6.70 -1.77
N VAL A 14 -0.11 6.39 -1.43
CA VAL A 14 -0.46 5.41 -0.39
C VAL A 14 0.06 4.02 -0.75
N GLY A 15 -0.11 3.60 -2.01
CA GLY A 15 0.41 2.33 -2.52
C GLY A 15 1.93 2.22 -2.40
N LEU A 16 2.68 3.29 -2.72
CA LEU A 16 4.13 3.35 -2.61
C LEU A 16 4.60 3.20 -1.16
N VAL A 17 3.96 3.96 -0.26
CA VAL A 17 4.25 3.88 1.18
C VAL A 17 3.97 2.48 1.72
N ASN A 18 2.81 1.91 1.38
CA ASN A 18 2.45 0.55 1.76
C ASN A 18 3.47 -0.49 1.27
N PHE A 19 3.96 -0.35 0.03
CA PHE A 19 4.95 -1.26 -0.51
C PHE A 19 6.30 -1.11 0.20
N GLY A 20 6.74 0.11 0.47
CA GLY A 20 7.96 0.36 1.26
C GLY A 20 7.87 -0.22 2.68
N LEU A 21 6.71 -0.11 3.33
CA LEU A 21 6.45 -0.75 4.62
C LEU A 21 6.52 -2.27 4.52
N LEU A 22 5.99 -2.86 3.44
CA LEU A 22 6.06 -4.31 3.21
C LEU A 22 7.49 -4.80 3.12
N VAL A 23 8.32 -4.16 2.29
CA VAL A 23 9.73 -4.56 2.11
C VAL A 23 10.48 -4.49 3.43
N ARG A 24 10.34 -3.38 4.17
CA ARG A 24 10.97 -3.22 5.49
C ARG A 24 10.47 -4.24 6.51
N LEU A 25 9.18 -4.58 6.48
CA LEU A 25 8.60 -5.60 7.34
C LEU A 25 9.19 -6.97 7.01
N SER A 26 9.26 -7.33 5.73
CA SER A 26 9.84 -8.59 5.27
C SER A 26 11.31 -8.72 5.67
N GLU A 27 12.11 -7.67 5.50
CA GLU A 27 13.51 -7.65 5.93
C GLU A 27 13.64 -7.84 7.44
N LYS A 28 12.84 -7.12 8.24
CA LYS A 28 12.87 -7.26 9.70
C LYS A 28 12.44 -8.65 10.17
N VAL A 29 11.42 -9.22 9.54
CA VAL A 29 10.85 -10.50 9.94
C VAL A 29 11.75 -11.68 9.56
N ALA A 30 12.58 -11.55 8.51
CA ALA A 30 13.47 -12.61 8.03
C ALA A 30 14.45 -13.10 9.11
N ASP A 31 14.95 -12.19 9.96
CA ASP A 31 15.95 -12.49 10.99
C ASP A 31 15.34 -12.66 12.40
N MET A 32 14.01 -12.69 12.51
CA MET A 32 13.30 -12.71 13.80
C MET A 32 12.82 -14.11 14.20
N GLU A 33 12.88 -14.42 15.48
CA GLU A 33 12.27 -15.63 16.05
C GLU A 33 10.77 -15.69 15.73
N ALA A 34 10.26 -16.87 15.37
CA ALA A 34 8.88 -17.07 14.88
C ALA A 34 7.79 -16.43 15.75
N LYS A 35 7.95 -16.47 17.09
CA LYS A 35 6.99 -15.87 18.04
C LYS A 35 6.94 -14.34 17.95
N LYS A 36 8.09 -13.68 17.73
CA LYS A 36 8.19 -12.22 17.57
C LYS A 36 7.83 -11.78 16.15
N ALA A 37 8.19 -12.60 15.16
CA ALA A 37 7.80 -12.43 13.76
C ALA A 37 6.28 -12.34 13.60
N GLY A 38 5.52 -13.25 14.22
CA GLY A 38 4.05 -13.23 14.15
C GLY A 38 3.43 -11.92 14.66
N ALA A 39 3.89 -11.43 15.81
CA ALA A 39 3.42 -10.17 16.38
C ALA A 39 3.77 -8.96 15.49
N MET A 40 4.97 -8.94 14.90
CA MET A 40 5.38 -7.88 13.99
C MET A 40 4.57 -7.90 12.68
N VAL A 41 4.30 -9.08 12.14
CA VAL A 41 3.45 -9.24 10.95
C VAL A 41 2.03 -8.74 11.23
N MET A 42 1.46 -9.07 12.40
CA MET A 42 0.15 -8.58 12.80
C MET A 42 0.09 -7.05 12.91
N LEU A 43 1.10 -6.43 13.55
CA LEU A 43 1.25 -4.97 13.58
C LEU A 43 1.38 -4.38 12.18
N GLY A 44 2.11 -5.05 11.29
CA GLY A 44 2.21 -4.70 9.89
C GLY A 44 0.84 -4.65 9.20
N TYR A 45 0.00 -5.68 9.38
CA TYR A 45 -1.35 -5.69 8.82
C TYR A 45 -2.24 -4.58 9.40
N LEU A 46 -2.18 -4.34 10.71
CA LEU A 46 -2.90 -3.24 11.37
C LEU A 46 -2.51 -1.87 10.78
N LEU A 47 -1.22 -1.62 10.63
CA LEU A 47 -0.73 -0.37 10.03
C LEU A 47 -1.24 -0.20 8.60
N ARG A 48 -1.31 -1.29 7.82
CA ARG A 48 -1.83 -1.28 6.45
C ARG A 48 -3.33 -1.00 6.39
N ILE A 49 -4.11 -1.57 7.31
CA ILE A 49 -5.54 -1.28 7.43
C ILE A 49 -5.74 0.21 7.73
N VAL A 50 -4.96 0.77 8.65
CA VAL A 50 -5.02 2.21 8.96
C VAL A 50 -4.63 3.05 7.74
N LEU A 51 -3.60 2.64 7.00
CA LEU A 51 -3.12 3.36 5.82
C LEU A 51 -4.18 3.39 4.71
N TYR A 52 -4.75 2.23 4.37
CA TYR A 52 -5.76 2.12 3.31
C TYR A 52 -7.11 2.68 3.74
N GLY A 53 -7.56 2.36 4.95
CA GLY A 53 -8.78 2.91 5.52
C GLY A 53 -8.70 4.44 5.61
N GLY A 54 -7.58 4.97 6.09
CA GLY A 54 -7.32 6.41 6.13
C GLY A 54 -7.36 7.07 4.75
N ALA A 55 -6.76 6.43 3.75
CA ALA A 55 -6.79 6.92 2.36
C ALA A 55 -8.20 6.96 1.77
N VAL A 56 -8.99 5.90 2.00
CA VAL A 56 -10.39 5.84 1.54
C VAL A 56 -11.24 6.87 2.24
N ILE A 57 -11.13 6.98 3.57
CA ILE A 57 -11.86 7.98 4.36
C ILE A 57 -11.49 9.39 3.88
N ALA A 58 -10.20 9.67 3.69
CA ALA A 58 -9.74 10.96 3.18
C ALA A 58 -10.31 11.25 1.78
N ALA A 59 -10.31 10.27 0.87
CA ALA A 59 -10.86 10.45 -0.47
C ALA A 59 -12.38 10.67 -0.48
N VAL A 60 -13.12 10.09 0.47
CA VAL A 60 -14.57 10.28 0.60
C VAL A 60 -14.90 11.63 1.24
N LEU A 61 -14.12 12.09 2.22
CA LEU A 61 -14.40 13.31 2.97
C LEU A 61 -13.87 14.58 2.28
N LEU A 62 -12.83 14.47 1.45
CA LEU A 62 -12.25 15.63 0.79
C LEU A 62 -12.99 15.96 -0.51
N PRO A 63 -13.65 17.13 -0.60
CA PRO A 63 -14.31 17.54 -1.82
C PRO A 63 -13.25 17.72 -2.92
N GLY A 64 -13.53 17.16 -4.10
CA GLY A 64 -12.61 17.22 -5.25
C GLY A 64 -11.62 16.06 -5.34
N ILE A 65 -11.82 14.98 -4.59
CA ILE A 65 -11.12 13.71 -4.78
C ILE A 65 -12.12 12.65 -5.26
N ASP A 66 -11.75 11.90 -6.29
CA ASP A 66 -12.52 10.73 -6.71
C ASP A 66 -12.07 9.46 -5.94
N PRO A 67 -12.95 8.83 -5.15
CA PRO A 67 -12.59 7.65 -4.35
C PRO A 67 -12.21 6.43 -5.21
N LEU A 68 -12.84 6.26 -6.37
CA LEU A 68 -12.56 5.15 -7.27
C LEU A 68 -11.18 5.28 -7.92
N ALA A 69 -10.82 6.49 -8.33
CA ALA A 69 -9.50 6.82 -8.84
C ALA A 69 -8.42 6.61 -7.76
N THR A 70 -8.73 6.93 -6.51
CA THR A 70 -7.86 6.63 -5.36
C THR A 70 -7.63 5.14 -5.19
N GLY A 71 -8.70 4.34 -5.25
CA GLY A 71 -8.58 2.87 -5.30
C GLY A 71 -7.74 2.38 -6.48
N GLY A 72 -7.97 2.94 -7.67
CA GLY A 72 -7.21 2.65 -8.88
C GLY A 72 -5.71 2.94 -8.73
N GLY A 73 -5.35 4.08 -8.13
CA GLY A 73 -3.94 4.42 -7.86
C GLY A 73 -3.25 3.43 -6.92
N ILE A 74 -3.94 2.99 -5.86
CA ILE A 74 -3.43 1.95 -4.95
C ILE A 74 -3.16 0.66 -5.71
N LEU A 75 -4.12 0.22 -6.51
CA LEU A 75 -4.04 -1.04 -7.25
C LEU A 75 -2.97 -1.00 -8.35
N ILE A 76 -2.80 0.12 -9.04
CA ILE A 76 -1.74 0.29 -10.06
C ILE A 76 -0.37 0.06 -9.43
N VAL A 77 -0.12 0.65 -8.25
CA VAL A 77 1.16 0.45 -7.57
C VAL A 77 1.34 -1.01 -7.16
N ALA A 78 0.31 -1.63 -6.59
CA ALA A 78 0.36 -3.06 -6.24
C ALA A 78 0.68 -3.94 -7.46
N LEU A 79 0.04 -3.66 -8.61
CA LEU A 79 0.24 -4.38 -9.86
C LEU A 79 1.67 -4.20 -10.39
N VAL A 80 2.16 -2.96 -10.46
CA VAL A 80 3.51 -2.64 -10.95
C VAL A 80 4.57 -3.36 -10.14
N TYR A 81 4.48 -3.35 -8.81
CA TYR A 81 5.45 -4.04 -7.97
C TYR A 81 5.31 -5.55 -8.05
N THR A 82 4.10 -6.09 -8.12
CA THR A 82 3.89 -7.53 -8.31
C THR A 82 4.56 -8.00 -9.60
N ILE A 83 4.31 -7.31 -10.72
CA ILE A 83 4.95 -7.63 -12.00
C ILE A 83 6.47 -7.52 -11.90
N ARG A 84 7.01 -6.44 -11.33
CA ARG A 84 8.46 -6.25 -11.19
C ARG A 84 9.13 -7.34 -10.36
N TYR A 85 8.54 -7.74 -9.24
CA TYR A 85 9.11 -8.77 -8.37
C TYR A 85 8.95 -10.18 -8.95
N THR A 86 7.82 -10.49 -9.60
CA THR A 86 7.64 -11.76 -10.30
C THR A 86 8.65 -11.92 -11.44
N ILE A 87 8.88 -10.86 -12.23
CA ILE A 87 9.90 -10.87 -13.29
C ILE A 87 11.31 -11.05 -12.69
N LYS A 88 11.61 -10.37 -11.59
CA LYS A 88 12.93 -10.45 -10.94
C LYS A 88 13.19 -11.84 -10.32
N ALA A 89 12.16 -12.52 -9.82
CA ALA A 89 12.27 -13.87 -9.27
C ALA A 89 12.39 -14.97 -10.34
N SER A 90 12.02 -14.68 -11.59
CA SER A 90 12.10 -15.61 -12.73
C SER A 90 13.44 -15.56 -13.48
N LYS A 91 14.37 -14.69 -13.09
CA LYS A 91 15.76 -14.62 -13.59
C LYS A 91 16.72 -15.14 -12.54
#